data_AF-A0A2K3JLQ1-F1
#
_entry.id   AF-A0A2K3JLQ1-F1
#
_cell.length_a   1.000
_cell.length_b   1.000
_cell.length_c   1.000
_cell.angle_alpha   90.00
_cell.angle_beta   90.00
_cell.angle_gamma   90.00
#
_symmetry.space_group_name_H-M   'P 1'
#
loop_
_entity.id
_entity.type
_entity.pdbx_description
1 polymer ?
#
loop_
_entity_poly.entity_id
_entity_poly.type
_entity_poly.pdbx_seq_one_letter_code
_entity_poly.pdbx_strand_id
1 'polypeptide(L)'
;MSTSKNPLGIPPYLRKDIEYTGNEMEFLDSMLTLITEKMVDFEGLKANNFDVEPYFLKQGWKRYFDMLNGPVYPELLKHFWMKAKIFTKYEAKQEEQLAIKRNPSLKGKSRKEMGLMEFTGTQIRSNICGLSLIFSKEHFIKLLNLDDKGLILDVFEKDTRYRDALLHKMFLDLSQKGKVKGMTYECRVLFEIIISSICPRIGVRGPD
;
A
#
# COMPACT_ATOMS: atom_id res chain seq x y z
N MET A 1 -6.48 19.69 -26.00
CA MET A 1 -5.87 19.95 -24.67
C MET A 1 -6.67 19.18 -23.64
N SER A 2 -6.14 18.08 -23.10
CA SER A 2 -6.84 17.25 -22.10
C SER A 2 -6.60 17.84 -20.72
N THR A 3 -7.56 18.59 -20.20
CA THR A 3 -7.60 19.02 -18.79
C THR A 3 -8.22 17.91 -17.94
N SER A 4 -7.57 16.75 -17.89
CA SER A 4 -7.81 15.80 -16.81
C SER A 4 -7.21 16.38 -15.54
N LYS A 5 -7.92 17.30 -14.88
CA LYS A 5 -7.58 17.72 -13.51
C LYS A 5 -7.59 16.47 -12.66
N ASN A 6 -6.46 16.14 -12.05
CA ASN A 6 -6.35 15.04 -11.11
C ASN A 6 -7.40 15.24 -10.01
N PRO A 7 -8.51 14.46 -9.99
CA PRO A 7 -9.63 14.73 -9.10
C PRO A 7 -9.25 14.52 -7.63
N LEU A 8 -8.17 13.80 -7.37
CA LEU A 8 -7.63 13.48 -6.05
C LEU A 8 -6.42 14.35 -5.68
N GLY A 9 -6.01 15.29 -6.53
CA GLY A 9 -4.83 16.14 -6.29
C GLY A 9 -3.54 15.34 -6.05
N ILE A 10 -3.47 14.10 -6.53
CA ILE A 10 -2.29 13.24 -6.40
C ILE A 10 -1.13 13.90 -7.19
N PRO A 11 0.11 13.93 -6.67
CA PRO A 11 1.25 14.39 -7.43
C PRO A 11 1.33 13.67 -8.78
N PRO A 12 1.86 14.30 -9.83
CA PRO A 12 2.05 13.62 -11.10
C PRO A 12 2.94 12.40 -10.88
N TYR A 13 2.36 11.21 -11.07
CA TYR A 13 3.07 9.94 -11.05
C TYR A 13 3.81 9.69 -12.37
N LEU A 14 3.68 10.59 -13.36
CA LEU A 14 4.22 10.45 -14.71
C LEU A 14 5.43 11.34 -14.94
N ARG A 15 6.49 10.78 -15.54
CA ARG A 15 7.47 11.58 -16.28
C ARG A 15 6.85 11.98 -17.63
N LYS A 16 7.16 13.19 -18.12
CA LYS A 16 6.55 13.74 -19.35
C LYS A 16 6.93 13.00 -20.64
N ASP A 17 8.03 12.26 -20.62
CA ASP A 17 8.59 11.64 -21.82
C ASP A 17 8.22 10.16 -21.89
N ILE A 18 7.81 9.69 -23.07
CA ILE A 18 7.53 8.28 -23.35
C ILE A 18 8.87 7.59 -23.62
N GLU A 19 9.21 6.60 -22.80
CA GLU A 19 10.44 5.83 -22.93
C GLU A 19 10.15 4.35 -22.68
N TYR A 20 10.48 3.46 -23.62
CA TYR A 20 10.30 2.03 -23.42
C TYR A 20 11.50 1.45 -22.68
N THR A 21 11.24 0.81 -21.54
CA THR A 21 12.28 0.12 -20.77
C THR A 21 12.11 -1.40 -20.82
N GLY A 22 13.22 -2.12 -20.67
CA GLY A 22 13.21 -3.58 -20.46
C GLY A 22 12.53 -3.96 -19.13
N ASN A 23 12.43 -5.27 -18.88
CA ASN A 23 12.01 -5.77 -17.57
C ASN A 23 13.17 -5.63 -16.58
N GLU A 24 12.83 -5.28 -15.34
CA GLU A 24 13.77 -5.28 -14.22
C GLU A 24 13.85 -6.69 -13.62
N MET A 25 12.75 -7.46 -13.69
CA MET A 25 12.70 -8.86 -13.29
C MET A 25 13.24 -9.78 -14.39
N GLU A 26 14.00 -10.80 -14.01
CA GLU A 26 14.66 -11.75 -14.94
C GLU A 26 13.81 -12.98 -15.29
N PHE A 27 12.62 -13.12 -14.70
CA PHE A 27 11.70 -14.24 -14.92
C PHE A 27 10.51 -13.85 -15.82
N LEU A 28 9.67 -14.81 -16.21
CA LEU A 28 8.49 -14.54 -17.02
C LEU A 28 7.33 -14.00 -16.18
N ASP A 29 6.56 -13.07 -16.71
CA ASP A 29 5.37 -12.50 -16.05
C ASP A 29 4.33 -13.56 -15.64
N SER A 30 4.27 -14.68 -16.37
CA SER A 30 3.45 -15.85 -16.04
C SER A 30 3.79 -16.49 -14.69
N MET A 31 4.98 -16.22 -14.15
CA MET A 31 5.39 -16.70 -12.81
C MET A 31 4.86 -15.80 -11.67
N LEU A 32 4.34 -14.61 -11.98
CA LEU A 32 3.71 -13.75 -10.98
C LEU A 32 2.32 -14.29 -10.60
N THR A 33 2.19 -14.64 -9.32
CA THR A 33 0.89 -14.97 -8.72
C THR A 33 0.31 -13.70 -8.10
N LEU A 34 -0.86 -13.29 -8.58
CA LEU A 34 -1.59 -12.19 -7.96
C LEU A 34 -2.35 -12.69 -6.74
N ILE A 35 -2.14 -12.00 -5.62
CA ILE A 35 -2.92 -12.20 -4.39
C ILE A 35 -3.89 -11.02 -4.30
N THR A 36 -5.18 -11.32 -4.26
CA THR A 36 -6.24 -10.33 -4.05
C THR A 36 -6.88 -10.56 -2.69
N GLU A 37 -7.05 -9.49 -1.91
CA GLU A 37 -7.74 -9.59 -0.64
C GLU A 37 -9.26 -9.78 -0.82
N LYS A 38 -9.94 -10.27 0.22
CA LYS A 38 -11.39 -10.50 0.15
C LYS A 38 -12.15 -9.18 0.28
N MET A 39 -13.08 -8.95 -0.64
CA MET A 39 -14.06 -7.86 -0.56
C MET A 39 -14.89 -7.94 0.72
N VAL A 40 -15.33 -6.78 1.20
CA VAL A 40 -16.18 -6.67 2.40
C VAL A 40 -17.50 -6.01 2.03
N ASP A 41 -18.59 -6.75 2.23
CA ASP A 41 -19.96 -6.28 2.06
C ASP A 41 -20.52 -5.80 3.41
N PHE A 42 -20.30 -4.53 3.73
CA PHE A 42 -20.79 -3.93 4.97
C PHE A 42 -22.32 -3.90 5.06
N GLU A 43 -23.02 -3.72 3.92
CA GLU A 43 -24.48 -3.71 3.89
C GLU A 43 -25.04 -5.11 4.19
N GLY A 44 -24.45 -6.15 3.58
CA GLY A 44 -24.77 -7.53 3.88
C GLY A 44 -24.52 -7.90 5.34
N LEU A 45 -23.38 -7.49 5.91
CA LEU A 45 -23.08 -7.72 7.33
C LEU A 45 -24.12 -7.04 8.25
N LYS A 46 -24.47 -5.78 7.95
CA LYS A 46 -25.45 -5.02 8.73
C LYS A 46 -26.85 -5.65 8.67
N ALA A 47 -27.27 -6.12 7.49
CA ALA A 47 -28.52 -6.85 7.31
C ALA A 47 -28.59 -8.15 8.13
N ASN A 48 -27.43 -8.72 8.48
CA ASN A 48 -27.29 -9.89 9.35
C ASN A 48 -26.92 -9.54 10.81
N ASN A 49 -27.27 -8.33 11.26
CA ASN A 49 -27.06 -7.84 12.63
C ASN A 49 -25.59 -7.62 13.03
N PHE A 50 -24.68 -7.46 12.07
CA PHE A 50 -23.28 -7.12 12.29
C PHE A 50 -22.93 -5.73 11.75
N ASP A 51 -23.25 -4.67 12.50
CA ASP A 51 -22.93 -3.28 12.13
C ASP A 51 -21.49 -2.90 12.53
N VAL A 52 -20.52 -3.40 11.75
CA VAL A 52 -19.07 -3.24 12.02
C VAL A 52 -18.40 -2.14 11.21
N GLU A 53 -19.05 -1.60 10.17
CA GLU A 53 -18.52 -0.51 9.33
C GLU A 53 -18.08 0.71 10.17
N PRO A 54 -18.80 1.14 11.23
CA PRO A 54 -18.40 2.31 12.02
C PRO A 54 -17.01 2.22 12.65
N TYR A 55 -16.50 1.02 12.91
CA TYR A 55 -15.13 0.85 13.43
C TYR A 55 -14.08 1.26 12.40
N PHE A 56 -14.31 0.98 11.11
CA PHE A 56 -13.40 1.31 10.02
C PHE A 56 -13.53 2.76 9.58
N LEU A 57 -14.77 3.29 9.53
CA LEU A 57 -15.02 4.70 9.19
C LEU A 57 -14.30 5.65 10.15
N LYS A 58 -14.39 5.40 11.45
CA LYS A 58 -13.72 6.22 12.49
C LYS A 58 -12.20 6.22 12.37
N GLN A 59 -11.63 5.21 11.73
CA GLN A 59 -10.18 5.12 11.47
C GLN A 59 -9.78 5.71 10.11
N GLY A 60 -10.74 6.15 9.28
CA GLY A 60 -10.49 6.68 7.94
C GLY A 60 -10.40 5.61 6.84
N TRP A 61 -10.76 4.36 7.12
CA TRP A 61 -10.52 3.23 6.20
C TRP A 61 -11.57 3.08 5.11
N LYS A 62 -12.56 3.98 5.01
CA LYS A 62 -13.65 3.88 4.03
C LYS A 62 -13.11 3.75 2.61
N ARG A 63 -12.17 4.63 2.25
CA ARG A 63 -11.59 4.67 0.91
C ARG A 63 -10.84 3.39 0.55
N TYR A 64 -10.18 2.76 1.53
CA TYR A 64 -9.52 1.48 1.34
C TYR A 64 -10.53 0.40 0.92
N PHE A 65 -11.64 0.25 1.64
CA PHE A 65 -12.66 -0.74 1.31
C PHE A 65 -13.40 -0.43 0.00
N ASP A 66 -13.64 0.84 -0.30
CA ASP A 66 -14.23 1.24 -1.59
C ASP A 66 -13.31 0.85 -2.76
N MET A 67 -11.99 0.94 -2.58
CA MET A 67 -11.01 0.50 -3.58
C MET A 67 -10.88 -1.02 -3.64
N LEU A 68 -10.90 -1.70 -2.49
CA LEU A 68 -10.84 -3.15 -2.40
C LEU A 68 -12.01 -3.82 -3.13
N ASN A 69 -13.19 -3.22 -3.06
CA ASN A 69 -14.39 -3.66 -3.77
C ASN A 69 -14.41 -3.21 -5.25
N GLY A 70 -13.37 -2.52 -5.72
CA GLY A 70 -13.23 -2.04 -7.09
C GLY A 70 -12.64 -3.07 -8.06
N PRO A 71 -12.54 -2.73 -9.35
CA PRO A 71 -11.94 -3.60 -10.35
C PRO A 71 -10.42 -3.73 -10.11
N VAL A 72 -9.93 -4.96 -10.24
CA VAL A 72 -8.50 -5.27 -10.27
C VAL A 72 -8.10 -5.55 -11.72
N TYR A 73 -6.92 -5.08 -12.12
CA TYR A 73 -6.36 -5.28 -13.47
C TYR A 73 -5.09 -6.14 -13.40
N PRO A 74 -5.21 -7.49 -13.37
CA PRO A 74 -4.07 -8.38 -13.10
C PRO A 74 -2.92 -8.22 -14.09
N GLU A 75 -3.21 -8.16 -15.38
CA GLU A 75 -2.18 -8.06 -16.42
C GLU A 75 -1.43 -6.72 -16.37
N LEU A 76 -2.15 -5.63 -16.08
CA LEU A 76 -1.53 -4.32 -15.86
C LEU A 76 -0.59 -4.34 -14.66
N LEU A 77 -1.00 -5.01 -13.58
CA LEU A 77 -0.22 -5.13 -12.35
C LEU A 77 1.01 -6.03 -12.54
N LYS A 78 0.89 -7.12 -13.30
CA LYS A 78 2.04 -7.94 -13.70
C LYS A 78 3.04 -7.12 -14.50
N HIS A 79 2.58 -6.43 -15.55
CA HIS A 79 3.44 -5.53 -16.35
C HIS A 79 4.11 -4.46 -15.50
N PHE A 80 3.36 -3.88 -14.54
CA PHE A 80 3.92 -2.93 -13.57
C PHE A 80 5.07 -3.56 -12.78
N TRP A 81 4.86 -4.72 -12.17
CA TRP A 81 5.85 -5.35 -11.29
C TRP A 81 7.07 -5.89 -12.04
N MET A 82 6.88 -6.40 -13.26
CA MET A 82 7.98 -6.85 -14.12
C MET A 82 9.00 -5.75 -14.42
N LYS A 83 8.57 -4.48 -14.38
CA LYS A 83 9.38 -3.29 -14.68
C LYS A 83 9.59 -2.40 -13.46
N ALA A 84 9.10 -2.82 -12.29
CA ALA A 84 9.19 -2.04 -11.07
C ALA A 84 10.57 -2.18 -10.46
N LYS A 85 11.11 -1.07 -9.97
CA LYS A 85 12.31 -1.03 -9.13
C LYS A 85 12.10 -0.09 -7.95
N ILE A 86 12.78 -0.42 -6.86
CA ILE A 86 12.88 0.44 -5.70
C ILE A 86 13.95 1.49 -5.98
N PHE A 87 13.59 2.76 -5.84
CA PHE A 87 14.49 3.88 -5.98
C PHE A 87 14.66 4.55 -4.62
N THR A 88 15.82 4.33 -4.00
CA THR A 88 16.21 4.90 -2.72
C THR A 88 17.23 6.03 -2.90
N LYS A 89 17.73 6.54 -1.78
CA LYS A 89 18.81 7.52 -1.75
C LYS A 89 20.10 6.98 -2.40
N TYR A 90 20.32 5.67 -2.36
CA TYR A 90 21.47 5.04 -2.99
C TYR A 90 21.40 5.16 -4.52
N GLU A 91 20.28 4.74 -5.13
CA GLU A 91 20.06 4.84 -6.58
C GLU A 91 20.08 6.31 -7.04
N ALA A 92 19.53 7.22 -6.24
CA ALA A 92 19.59 8.65 -6.50
C ALA A 92 21.03 9.16 -6.63
N LYS A 93 21.91 8.75 -5.71
CA LYS A 93 23.33 9.13 -5.73
C LYS A 93 24.08 8.49 -6.90
N GLN A 94 23.75 7.25 -7.27
CA GLN A 94 24.33 6.61 -8.45
C GLN A 94 23.94 7.34 -9.74
N GLU A 95 22.67 7.75 -9.87
CA GLU A 95 22.18 8.52 -11.02
C GLU A 95 22.92 9.87 -11.17
N GLU A 96 23.17 10.58 -10.06
CA GLU A 96 23.99 11.80 -10.05
C GLU A 96 25.43 11.54 -10.49
N GLN A 97 26.05 10.48 -9.95
CA GLN A 97 27.43 10.13 -10.31
C GLN A 97 27.54 9.78 -11.80
N LEU A 98 26.56 9.05 -12.36
CA LEU A 98 26.50 8.75 -13.78
C LEU A 98 26.29 10.01 -14.63
N ALA A 99 25.45 10.95 -14.19
CA ALA A 99 25.26 12.24 -14.86
C ALA A 99 26.57 13.06 -14.88
N ILE A 100 27.30 13.11 -13.77
CA ILE A 100 28.60 13.79 -13.68
C ILE A 100 29.65 13.09 -14.55
N LYS A 101 29.68 11.75 -14.60
CA LYS A 101 30.58 11.00 -15.48
C LYS A 101 30.32 11.31 -16.96
N ARG A 102 29.05 11.45 -17.35
CA ARG A 102 28.65 11.83 -18.72
C ARG A 102 28.95 13.29 -19.02
N ASN A 103 28.80 14.17 -18.04
CA ASN A 103 29.07 15.60 -18.17
C ASN A 103 29.76 16.15 -16.89
N PRO A 104 31.11 16.26 -16.89
CA PRO A 104 31.87 16.72 -15.73
C PRO A 104 31.51 18.13 -15.23
N SER A 105 30.93 18.99 -16.08
CA SER A 105 30.48 20.34 -15.71
C SER A 105 29.32 20.36 -14.72
N LEU A 106 28.65 19.21 -14.51
CA LEU A 106 27.57 19.05 -13.56
C LEU A 106 28.07 18.89 -12.12
N LYS A 107 29.38 18.72 -11.90
CA LYS A 107 29.95 18.55 -10.56
C LYS A 107 29.61 19.74 -9.66
N GLY A 108 29.04 19.45 -8.48
CA GLY A 108 28.65 20.46 -7.49
C GLY A 108 27.28 21.11 -7.74
N LYS A 109 26.59 20.79 -8.84
CA LYS A 109 25.22 21.24 -9.09
C LYS A 109 24.20 20.41 -8.32
N SER A 110 23.03 20.99 -8.06
CA SER A 110 21.87 20.28 -7.51
C SER A 110 21.26 19.33 -8.55
N ARG A 111 20.49 18.32 -8.09
CA ARG A 111 19.77 17.37 -8.98
C ARG A 111 18.94 18.07 -10.04
N LYS A 112 18.21 19.11 -9.65
CA LYS A 112 17.35 19.88 -10.54
C LYS A 112 18.16 20.59 -11.64
N GLU A 113 19.31 21.15 -11.29
CA GLU A 113 20.23 21.78 -12.26
C GLU A 113 20.92 20.75 -13.18
N MET A 114 21.04 19.49 -12.75
CA MET A 114 21.47 18.38 -13.59
C MET A 114 20.36 17.83 -14.50
N GLY A 115 19.13 18.37 -14.41
CA GLY A 115 17.96 17.84 -15.12
C GLY A 115 17.40 16.54 -14.53
N LEU A 116 17.83 16.17 -13.32
CA LEU A 116 17.35 15.01 -12.59
C LEU A 116 16.17 15.39 -11.69
N MET A 117 15.24 14.46 -11.49
CA MET A 117 14.16 14.66 -10.53
C MET A 117 14.69 14.68 -9.11
N GLU A 118 14.13 15.58 -8.29
CA GLU A 118 14.42 15.66 -6.87
C GLU A 118 14.06 14.35 -6.16
N PHE A 119 14.91 13.93 -5.22
CA PHE A 119 14.65 12.75 -4.41
C PHE A 119 13.96 13.19 -3.11
N THR A 120 12.66 12.93 -3.01
CA THR A 120 11.83 13.29 -1.84
C THR A 120 11.68 12.14 -0.83
N GLY A 121 12.10 10.93 -1.19
CA GLY A 121 11.98 9.73 -0.37
C GLY A 121 11.99 8.48 -1.23
N THR A 122 11.96 7.31 -0.60
CA THR A 122 11.91 6.03 -1.30
C THR A 122 10.69 5.96 -2.22
N GLN A 123 10.94 5.56 -3.46
CA GLN A 123 9.94 5.49 -4.52
C GLN A 123 9.91 4.10 -5.14
N ILE A 124 8.75 3.69 -5.63
CA ILE A 124 8.62 2.60 -6.60
C ILE A 124 8.54 3.25 -7.97
N ARG A 125 9.48 2.93 -8.84
CA ARG A 125 9.48 3.42 -10.22
C ARG A 125 9.21 2.25 -11.15
N SER A 126 8.33 2.44 -12.13
CA SER A 126 8.05 1.44 -13.16
C SER A 126 7.83 2.12 -14.50
N ASN A 127 7.69 1.35 -15.55
CA ASN A 127 7.32 1.83 -16.88
C ASN A 127 6.22 0.93 -17.43
N ILE A 128 5.11 1.49 -17.90
CA ILE A 128 4.07 0.70 -18.55
C ILE A 128 3.71 1.37 -19.86
N CYS A 129 3.84 0.63 -20.97
CA CYS A 129 3.57 1.16 -22.32
C CYS A 129 4.31 2.49 -22.60
N GLY A 130 5.55 2.59 -22.14
CA GLY A 130 6.38 3.79 -22.28
C GLY A 130 6.09 4.90 -21.25
N LEU A 131 5.05 4.76 -20.41
CA LEU A 131 4.73 5.71 -19.35
C LEU A 131 5.57 5.41 -18.10
N SER A 132 6.49 6.31 -17.75
CA SER A 132 7.24 6.21 -16.48
C SER A 132 6.33 6.54 -15.30
N LEU A 133 6.09 5.55 -14.44
CA LEU A 133 5.29 5.65 -13.23
C LEU A 133 6.19 5.80 -12.00
N ILE A 134 5.81 6.67 -11.08
CA ILE A 134 6.51 6.92 -9.82
C ILE A 134 5.49 6.94 -8.69
N PHE A 135 5.63 6.02 -7.75
CA PHE A 135 4.83 5.95 -6.54
C PHE A 135 5.71 6.21 -5.33
N SER A 136 5.22 7.03 -4.41
CA SER A 136 5.84 7.33 -3.12
C SER A 136 4.79 7.23 -2.03
N LYS A 137 5.21 7.31 -0.77
CA LYS A 137 4.31 7.34 0.40
C LYS A 137 3.16 8.35 0.23
N GLU A 138 3.46 9.54 -0.26
CA GLU A 138 2.47 10.61 -0.49
C GLU A 138 1.35 10.21 -1.47
N HIS A 139 1.67 9.38 -2.46
CA HIS A 139 0.68 8.88 -3.42
C HIS A 139 -0.32 7.96 -2.72
N PHE A 140 0.16 7.04 -1.87
CA PHE A 140 -0.71 6.14 -1.11
C PHE A 140 -1.56 6.88 -0.07
N ILE A 141 -0.98 7.84 0.65
CA ILE A 141 -1.69 8.69 1.61
C ILE A 141 -2.88 9.38 0.93
N LYS A 142 -2.64 10.05 -0.20
CA LYS A 142 -3.70 10.73 -0.95
C LYS A 142 -4.70 9.76 -1.56
N LEU A 143 -4.24 8.63 -2.09
CA LEU A 143 -5.11 7.61 -2.70
C LEU A 143 -6.10 7.01 -1.70
N LEU A 144 -5.61 6.73 -0.48
CA LEU A 144 -6.40 6.20 0.63
C LEU A 144 -7.13 7.29 1.42
N ASN A 145 -6.94 8.57 1.08
CA ASN A 145 -7.49 9.71 1.82
C ASN A 145 -7.20 9.63 3.33
N LEU A 146 -5.95 9.28 3.66
CA LEU A 146 -5.47 9.17 5.03
C LEU A 146 -4.63 10.40 5.37
N ASP A 147 -4.52 10.69 6.66
CA ASP A 147 -3.52 11.62 7.17
C ASP A 147 -2.18 10.89 7.31
N ASP A 148 -1.06 11.58 7.06
CA ASP A 148 0.28 11.04 7.37
C ASP A 148 0.60 11.10 8.87
N LYS A 149 -0.30 10.51 9.67
CA LYS A 149 -0.18 10.41 11.11
C LYS A 149 -0.82 9.11 11.55
N GLY A 150 -0.33 8.57 12.65
CA GLY A 150 -0.84 7.32 13.19
C GLY A 150 -0.29 7.06 14.56
N LEU A 151 -0.87 6.04 15.17
CA LEU A 151 -0.43 5.50 16.44
C LEU A 151 0.41 4.26 16.16
N ILE A 152 1.56 4.14 16.83
CA ILE A 152 2.39 2.94 16.76
C ILE A 152 1.81 1.93 17.75
N LEU A 153 1.42 0.75 17.28
CA LEU A 153 0.79 -0.28 18.11
C LEU A 153 1.65 -0.67 19.32
N ASP A 154 2.97 -0.74 19.15
CA ASP A 154 3.94 -1.09 20.20
C ASP A 154 3.90 -0.10 21.39
N VAL A 155 3.47 1.14 21.18
CA VAL A 155 3.29 2.12 22.27
C VAL A 155 2.19 1.67 23.24
N PHE A 156 1.21 0.91 22.76
CA PHE A 156 0.11 0.39 23.55
C PHE A 156 0.41 -0.97 24.18
N GLU A 157 1.51 -1.63 23.82
CA GLU A 157 1.87 -2.92 24.40
C GLU A 157 2.05 -2.83 25.92
N LYS A 158 2.61 -1.71 26.38
CA LYS A 158 2.84 -1.40 27.80
C LYS A 158 1.65 -0.70 28.46
N ASP A 159 0.70 -0.19 27.68
CA ASP A 159 -0.49 0.49 28.19
C ASP A 159 -1.64 -0.49 28.40
N THR A 160 -1.75 -0.99 29.63
CA THR A 160 -2.77 -1.97 30.01
C THR A 160 -4.09 -1.33 30.44
N ARG A 161 -4.22 0.01 30.43
CA ARG A 161 -5.37 0.74 30.99
C ARG A 161 -6.73 0.28 30.47
N TYR A 162 -6.79 -0.09 29.19
CA TYR A 162 -8.02 -0.56 28.54
C TYR A 162 -8.03 -2.07 28.31
N ARG A 163 -6.97 -2.79 28.68
CA ARG A 163 -6.75 -4.17 28.26
C ARG A 163 -7.83 -5.11 28.80
N ASP A 164 -8.14 -5.01 30.09
CA ASP A 164 -9.14 -5.89 30.71
C ASP A 164 -10.55 -5.58 30.22
N ALA A 165 -10.91 -4.30 30.11
CA ALA A 165 -12.19 -3.86 29.56
C ALA A 165 -12.38 -4.34 28.11
N LEU A 166 -11.34 -4.22 27.28
CA LEU A 166 -11.36 -4.73 25.90
C LEU A 166 -11.44 -6.26 25.86
N LEU A 167 -10.71 -6.97 26.71
CA LEU A 167 -10.78 -8.44 26.77
C LEU A 167 -12.19 -8.92 27.12
N HIS A 168 -12.84 -8.32 28.11
CA HIS A 168 -14.23 -8.63 28.45
C HIS A 168 -15.21 -8.28 27.33
N LYS A 169 -14.94 -7.23 26.54
CA LYS A 169 -15.76 -6.89 25.37
C LYS A 169 -15.54 -7.85 24.21
N MET A 170 -14.32 -8.36 24.04
CA MET A 170 -13.94 -9.22 22.91
C MET A 170 -14.27 -10.69 23.12
N PHE A 171 -14.29 -11.18 24.36
CA PHE A 171 -14.42 -12.60 24.68
C PHE A 171 -15.64 -12.88 25.56
N LEU A 172 -16.43 -13.87 25.15
CA LEU A 172 -17.51 -14.44 25.97
C LEU A 172 -16.95 -15.37 27.05
N ASP A 173 -15.87 -16.08 26.71
CA ASP A 173 -15.17 -17.00 27.60
C ASP A 173 -13.68 -16.63 27.67
N LEU A 174 -13.29 -16.00 28.77
CA LEU A 174 -11.91 -15.59 29.03
C LEU A 174 -10.96 -16.79 29.16
N SER A 175 -11.44 -17.99 29.51
CA SER A 175 -10.61 -19.20 29.51
C SER A 175 -10.16 -19.59 28.10
N GLN A 176 -10.88 -19.13 27.07
CA GLN A 176 -10.56 -19.34 25.66
C GLN A 176 -9.94 -18.08 25.03
N LYS A 177 -9.36 -17.17 25.82
CA LYS A 177 -8.60 -16.02 25.33
C LYS A 177 -7.58 -16.44 24.27
N GLY A 178 -7.54 -15.68 23.17
CA GLY A 178 -6.66 -15.95 22.02
C GLY A 178 -7.22 -16.97 21.01
N LYS A 179 -8.37 -17.59 21.29
CA LYS A 179 -9.05 -18.49 20.35
C LYS A 179 -10.30 -17.83 19.79
N VAL A 180 -10.51 -17.94 18.48
CA VAL A 180 -11.70 -17.40 17.78
C VAL A 180 -13.00 -17.90 18.43
N LYS A 181 -13.05 -19.17 18.84
CA LYS A 181 -14.22 -19.75 19.52
C LYS A 181 -14.58 -19.11 20.87
N GLY A 182 -13.64 -18.41 21.51
CA GLY A 182 -13.88 -17.66 22.75
C GLY A 182 -14.41 -16.25 22.52
N MET A 183 -14.30 -15.73 21.29
CA MET A 183 -14.67 -14.36 20.95
C MET A 183 -16.19 -14.19 20.82
N THR A 184 -16.68 -12.98 21.07
CA THR A 184 -18.04 -12.56 20.71
C THR A 184 -18.24 -12.68 19.20
N TYR A 185 -19.48 -12.87 18.74
CA TYR A 185 -19.77 -13.01 17.31
C TYR A 185 -19.31 -11.79 16.50
N GLU A 186 -19.54 -10.58 17.02
CA GLU A 186 -19.07 -9.34 16.41
C GLU A 186 -17.54 -9.30 16.27
N CYS A 187 -16.79 -9.68 17.31
CA CYS A 187 -15.34 -9.73 17.23
C CYS A 187 -14.82 -10.83 16.30
N ARG A 188 -15.56 -11.91 16.09
CA ARG A 188 -15.21 -12.92 15.05
C ARG A 188 -15.34 -12.34 13.66
N VAL A 189 -16.40 -11.56 13.39
CA VAL A 189 -16.58 -10.87 12.10
C VAL A 189 -15.44 -9.87 11.88
N LEU A 190 -15.13 -9.04 12.87
CA LEU A 190 -14.00 -8.11 12.80
C LEU A 190 -12.68 -8.84 12.55
N PHE A 191 -12.44 -9.95 13.26
CA PHE A 191 -11.24 -10.76 13.08
C PHE A 191 -11.14 -11.33 11.67
N GLU A 192 -12.23 -11.87 11.11
CA GLU A 192 -12.25 -12.40 9.75
C GLU A 192 -11.97 -11.30 8.71
N ILE A 193 -12.57 -10.12 8.86
CA ILE A 193 -12.28 -8.95 7.99
C ILE A 193 -10.78 -8.60 8.07
N ILE A 194 -10.21 -8.52 9.28
CA ILE A 194 -8.80 -8.17 9.44
C ILE A 194 -7.89 -9.20 8.75
N ILE A 195 -8.10 -10.51 8.99
CA ILE A 195 -7.19 -11.53 8.43
C ILE A 195 -7.39 -11.81 6.95
N SER A 196 -8.56 -11.47 6.38
CA SER A 196 -8.88 -11.79 4.98
C SER A 196 -8.80 -10.58 4.04
N SER A 197 -9.00 -9.39 4.59
CA SER A 197 -9.02 -8.15 3.82
C SER A 197 -7.81 -7.27 4.11
N ILE A 198 -7.27 -7.22 5.34
CA ILE A 198 -6.26 -6.22 5.73
C ILE A 198 -4.87 -6.84 5.90
N CYS A 199 -4.78 -7.97 6.59
CA CYS A 199 -3.55 -8.70 6.90
C CYS A 199 -3.66 -10.13 6.37
N PRO A 200 -3.78 -10.31 5.03
CA PRO A 200 -3.89 -11.63 4.44
C PRO A 200 -2.67 -12.48 4.82
N ARG A 201 -2.93 -13.66 5.39
CA ARG A 201 -1.88 -14.60 5.82
C ARG A 201 -1.27 -15.41 4.67
N ILE A 202 -1.57 -15.07 3.43
CA ILE A 202 -1.09 -15.82 2.26
C ILE A 202 0.24 -15.23 1.81
N GLY A 203 1.30 -15.89 2.26
CA GLY A 203 2.68 -15.75 1.85
C GLY A 203 3.37 -17.01 2.36
N VAL A 204 3.83 -17.83 1.43
CA VAL A 204 4.44 -19.15 1.65
C VAL A 204 5.41 -19.12 2.84
N ARG A 205 5.20 -19.98 3.85
CA ARG A 205 6.32 -20.48 4.67
C ARG A 205 7.32 -21.03 3.67
N GLY A 206 8.53 -20.46 3.63
CA GLY A 206 9.65 -21.13 2.97
C GLY A 206 9.73 -22.59 3.44
N PRO A 207 10.18 -23.52 2.58
CA PRO A 207 10.17 -24.95 2.90
C PRO A 207 10.90 -25.18 4.23
N ASP A 208 10.27 -26.00 5.07
CA ASP A 208 10.81 -26.50 6.35
C ASP A 208 12.19 -27.16 6.17
#